data_AF-A0A1G2YJ26-F1
#
_entry.id   AF-A0A1G2YJ26-F1
#
_cell.length_a   1.000
_cell.length_b   1.000
_cell.length_c   1.000
_cell.angle_alpha   90.00
_cell.angle_beta   90.00
_cell.angle_gamma   90.00
#
_symmetry.space_group_name_H-M   'P 1'
#
loop_
_entity.id
_entity.type
_entity.pdbx_description
1 polymer ?
#
loop_
_entity_poly.entity_id
_entity_poly.type
_entity_poly.pdbx_seq_one_letter_code
_entity_poly.pdbx_strand_id
1 'polypeptide(L)'
;MPDHRTSKHQLLGILEMHSAKINMLDAKQAVLARLFLGVKSYRAIAEIAGVNEATVARRLKRIANHLSSINLPAGLCQNNPSPAETMEIINDYFINGLSVKIIAEKTGLSHYKITKTIKQMRKL
;
A
#
# COMPACT_ATOMS: atom_id res chain seq x y z
N MET A 1 12.86 -25.87 0.11
CA MET A 1 11.76 -25.16 0.79
C MET A 1 12.37 -24.04 1.62
N PRO A 2 12.36 -22.76 1.21
CA PRO A 2 12.98 -21.71 2.01
C PRO A 2 12.04 -21.30 3.14
N ASP A 3 12.51 -21.49 4.38
CA ASP A 3 11.88 -21.02 5.61
C ASP A 3 11.99 -19.48 5.66
N HIS A 4 11.01 -18.78 5.09
CA HIS A 4 10.90 -17.33 5.25
C HIS A 4 10.45 -17.00 6.68
N ARG A 5 11.41 -17.01 7.61
CA ARG A 5 11.28 -16.36 8.92
C ARG A 5 11.17 -14.86 8.70
N THR A 6 9.96 -14.37 8.45
CA THR A 6 9.67 -12.93 8.38
C THR A 6 10.06 -12.32 9.73
N SER A 7 11.10 -11.49 9.73
CA SER A 7 11.59 -10.88 10.96
C SER A 7 10.55 -9.90 11.52
N LYS A 8 10.59 -9.64 12.82
CA LYS A 8 9.72 -8.64 13.47
C LYS A 8 9.78 -7.28 12.76
N HIS A 9 10.96 -6.87 12.31
CA HIS A 9 11.17 -5.64 11.55
C HIS A 9 10.48 -5.66 10.19
N GLN A 10 10.56 -6.78 9.45
CA GLN A 10 9.84 -6.93 8.19
C GLN A 10 8.33 -6.90 8.40
N LEU A 11 7.85 -7.51 9.48
CA LEU A 11 6.43 -7.51 9.85
C LEU A 11 5.92 -6.10 10.17
N LEU A 12 6.70 -5.31 10.91
CA LEU A 12 6.39 -3.90 11.17
C LEU A 12 6.37 -3.09 9.87
N GLY A 13 7.39 -3.23 9.03
CA GLY A 13 7.47 -2.50 7.76
C GLY A 13 6.27 -2.77 6.84
N ILE A 14 5.83 -4.03 6.73
CA ILE A 14 4.65 -4.38 5.93
C ILE A 14 3.37 -3.75 6.51
N LEU A 15 3.19 -3.80 7.83
CA LEU A 15 2.00 -3.23 8.49
C LEU A 15 1.99 -1.70 8.43
N GLU A 16 3.14 -1.04 8.54
CA GLU A 16 3.28 0.41 8.42
C GLU A 16 3.01 0.85 6.97
N MET A 17 3.62 0.17 5.98
CA MET A 17 3.44 0.43 4.55
C MET A 17 1.99 0.22 4.08
N HIS A 18 1.25 -0.68 4.73
CA HIS A 18 -0.14 -0.96 4.43
C HIS A 18 -1.12 -0.48 5.52
N SER A 19 -0.73 0.50 6.32
CA SER A 19 -1.55 1.04 7.41
C SER A 19 -2.94 1.50 6.94
N ALA A 20 -3.04 2.10 5.75
CA ALA A 20 -4.32 2.48 5.14
C ALA A 20 -5.24 1.28 4.84
N LYS A 21 -4.68 0.10 4.54
CA LYS A 21 -5.42 -1.13 4.26
C LYS A 21 -5.88 -1.85 5.53
N ILE A 22 -5.36 -1.49 6.71
CA ILE A 22 -5.76 -2.13 7.98
C ILE A 22 -7.26 -1.96 8.24
N ASN A 23 -7.86 -0.85 7.78
CA ASN A 23 -9.29 -0.60 7.91
C ASN A 23 -10.16 -1.53 7.05
N MET A 24 -9.57 -2.23 6.09
CA MET A 24 -10.26 -3.18 5.21
C MET A 24 -10.20 -4.62 5.74
N LEU A 25 -9.44 -4.85 6.82
CA LEU A 25 -9.42 -6.14 7.49
C LEU A 25 -10.68 -6.34 8.32
N ASP A 26 -10.98 -7.60 8.63
CA ASP A 26 -11.96 -7.93 9.66
C ASP A 26 -11.63 -7.23 10.98
N ALA A 27 -12.66 -6.83 11.74
CA ALA A 27 -12.51 -5.98 12.92
C ALA A 27 -11.49 -6.54 13.93
N LYS A 28 -11.47 -7.86 14.13
CA LYS A 28 -10.53 -8.53 15.03
C LYS A 28 -9.08 -8.44 14.54
N GLN A 29 -8.87 -8.56 13.24
CA GLN A 29 -7.55 -8.46 12.62
C GLN A 29 -7.04 -7.03 12.61
N ALA A 30 -7.92 -6.07 12.31
CA ALA A 30 -7.60 -4.64 12.33
C ALA A 30 -7.14 -4.19 13.72
N VAL A 31 -7.87 -4.60 14.77
CA VAL A 31 -7.50 -4.30 16.17
C VAL A 31 -6.14 -4.90 16.53
N LEU A 32 -5.90 -6.16 16.18
CA LEU A 32 -4.63 -6.82 16.47
C LEU A 32 -3.44 -6.15 15.76
N ALA A 33 -3.62 -5.77 14.48
CA ALA A 33 -2.60 -5.06 13.71
C ALA A 33 -2.29 -3.67 14.30
N ARG A 34 -3.32 -2.89 14.65
CA ARG A 34 -3.16 -1.57 15.30
C ARG A 34 -2.48 -1.69 16.66
N LEU A 35 -2.90 -2.65 17.48
CA LEU A 35 -2.29 -2.90 18.78
C LEU A 35 -0.80 -3.24 18.63
N PHE A 36 -0.45 -4.04 17.62
CA PHE A 36 0.95 -4.35 17.33
C PHE A 36 1.75 -3.15 16.82
N LEU A 37 1.16 -2.26 16.02
CA LEU A 37 1.81 -1.03 15.59
C LEU A 37 2.10 -0.08 16.76
N GLY A 38 1.22 -0.03 17.76
CA GLY A 38 1.42 0.79 18.97
C GLY A 38 2.41 0.19 19.96
N VAL A 39 2.25 -1.09 20.30
CA VAL A 39 3.03 -1.75 21.37
C VAL A 39 4.36 -2.31 20.87
N LYS A 40 4.44 -2.68 19.57
CA LYS A 40 5.63 -3.24 18.91
C LYS A 40 6.26 -4.41 19.68
N SER A 41 5.48 -5.20 20.41
CA SER A 41 5.95 -6.34 21.19
C SER A 41 4.94 -7.48 21.13
N TYR A 42 5.38 -8.67 20.67
CA TYR A 42 4.51 -9.85 20.64
C TYR A 42 4.16 -10.31 22.06
N ARG A 43 5.14 -10.31 22.96
CA ARG A 43 4.99 -10.72 24.36
C ARG A 43 3.95 -9.89 25.10
N ALA A 44 4.03 -8.57 25.02
CA ALA A 44 3.08 -7.68 25.69
C ALA A 44 1.64 -7.88 25.19
N ILE A 45 1.47 -8.11 23.88
CA ILE A 45 0.15 -8.40 23.30
C ILE A 45 -0.36 -9.78 23.73
N ALA A 46 0.54 -10.76 23.81
CA ALA A 46 0.23 -12.09 24.31
C ALA A 46 -0.26 -12.06 25.77
N GLU A 47 0.41 -11.28 26.63
CA GLU A 47 0.02 -11.07 28.02
C GLU A 47 -1.36 -10.40 28.12
N ILE A 48 -1.62 -9.33 27.37
CA ILE A 48 -2.92 -8.66 27.34
C ILE A 48 -4.05 -9.58 26.83
N ALA A 49 -3.76 -10.40 25.82
CA ALA A 49 -4.74 -11.26 25.18
C ALA A 49 -4.85 -12.66 25.83
N GLY A 50 -4.04 -12.97 26.84
CA GLY A 50 -4.02 -14.29 27.51
C GLY A 50 -3.64 -15.45 26.58
N VAL A 51 -2.77 -15.22 25.59
CA VAL A 51 -2.36 -16.24 24.60
C VAL A 51 -0.84 -16.34 24.48
N ASN A 52 -0.35 -17.43 23.88
CA ASN A 52 1.07 -17.60 23.62
C ASN A 52 1.59 -16.59 22.57
N GLU A 53 2.81 -16.06 22.79
CA GLU A 53 3.53 -15.19 21.87
C GLU A 53 3.59 -15.75 20.43
N ALA A 54 3.86 -17.05 20.28
CA ALA A 54 3.90 -17.72 18.99
C ALA A 54 2.56 -17.63 18.25
N THR A 55 1.44 -17.65 18.98
CA THR A 55 0.10 -17.49 18.40
C THR A 55 -0.10 -16.08 17.87
N VAL A 56 0.35 -15.06 18.62
CA VAL A 56 0.31 -13.66 18.20
C VAL A 56 1.15 -13.45 16.94
N ALA A 57 2.39 -13.95 16.94
CA ALA A 57 3.30 -13.84 15.80
C ALA A 57 2.73 -14.50 14.53
N ARG A 58 2.18 -15.72 14.65
CA ARG A 58 1.52 -16.42 13.53
C ARG A 58 0.33 -15.64 12.98
N ARG A 59 -0.51 -15.07 13.85
CA ARG A 59 -1.67 -14.27 13.44
C ARG A 59 -1.25 -13.00 12.70
N LEU A 60 -0.27 -12.27 13.23
CA LEU A 60 0.26 -11.07 12.60
C LEU A 60 0.91 -11.37 11.25
N LYS A 61 1.64 -12.49 11.11
CA LYS A 61 2.19 -12.92 9.83
C LYS A 61 1.10 -13.18 8.78
N ARG A 62 0.01 -13.84 9.15
CA ARG A 62 -1.15 -14.03 8.25
C ARG A 62 -1.77 -12.71 7.83
N ILE A 63 -1.94 -11.78 8.77
CA ILE A 63 -2.48 -10.45 8.48
C ILE A 63 -1.56 -9.69 7.52
N ALA A 64 -0.25 -9.68 7.76
CA ALA A 64 0.72 -9.03 6.88
C ALA A 64 0.69 -9.62 5.47
N ASN A 65 0.71 -10.95 5.35
CA ASN A 65 0.60 -11.63 4.06
C ASN A 65 -0.72 -11.28 3.35
N HIS A 66 -1.82 -11.22 4.10
CA HIS A 66 -3.12 -10.86 3.54
C HIS A 66 -3.12 -9.42 3.03
N LEU A 67 -2.58 -8.46 3.79
CA LEU A 67 -2.45 -7.05 3.38
C LEU A 67 -1.58 -6.86 2.14
N SER A 68 -0.51 -7.66 2.00
CA SER A 68 0.33 -7.68 0.81
C SER A 68 -0.39 -8.30 -0.39
N SER A 69 -1.26 -9.29 -0.17
CA SER A 69 -2.06 -9.94 -1.22
C SER A 69 -3.32 -9.16 -1.63
N ILE A 70 -3.82 -8.25 -0.77
CA ILE A 70 -4.92 -7.35 -1.11
C ILE A 70 -4.38 -6.38 -2.17
N ASN A 71 -4.63 -6.75 -3.42
CA ASN A 71 -4.61 -5.84 -4.56
C ASN A 71 -5.75 -4.86 -4.31
N LEU A 72 -5.41 -3.64 -3.88
CA LEU A 72 -6.39 -2.56 -3.95
C LEU A 72 -6.81 -2.46 -5.43
N PRO A 73 -8.12 -2.39 -5.75
CA PRO A 73 -8.49 -1.84 -7.03
C PRO A 73 -7.79 -0.48 -7.11
N ALA A 74 -7.13 -0.19 -8.24
CA ALA A 74 -6.23 0.94 -8.43
C ALA A 74 -6.82 2.33 -8.08
N GLY A 75 -8.09 2.40 -7.66
CA GLY A 75 -8.79 3.59 -7.17
C GLY A 75 -8.47 4.06 -5.75
N LEU A 76 -7.94 3.19 -4.86
CA LEU A 76 -7.85 3.50 -3.41
C LEU A 76 -6.45 3.75 -2.85
N CYS A 77 -5.38 3.47 -3.60
CA CYS A 77 -4.05 3.99 -3.25
C CYS A 77 -4.02 5.47 -3.63
N GLN A 78 -3.39 6.32 -2.82
CA GLN A 78 -3.28 7.77 -3.05
C GLN A 78 -2.85 8.04 -4.50
N ASN A 79 -3.77 8.64 -5.26
CA ASN A 79 -3.86 8.48 -6.71
C ASN A 79 -3.41 9.71 -7.50
N ASN A 80 -2.57 10.55 -6.90
CA ASN A 80 -1.92 11.62 -7.66
C ASN A 80 -0.63 11.05 -8.26
N PRO A 81 -0.36 11.30 -9.56
CA PRO A 81 0.95 11.00 -10.11
C PRO A 81 2.00 11.70 -9.25
N SER A 82 3.10 11.01 -8.97
CA SER A 82 4.26 11.62 -8.34
C SER A 82 4.72 12.83 -9.18
N PRO A 83 5.49 13.77 -8.60
CA PRO A 83 6.02 14.89 -9.36
C PRO A 83 6.81 14.46 -10.60
N ALA A 84 7.55 13.35 -10.51
CA ALA A 84 8.30 12.78 -11.62
C ALA A 84 7.38 12.24 -12.73
N GLU A 85 6.36 11.47 -12.35
CA GLU A 85 5.35 10.95 -13.30
C GLU A 85 4.55 12.07 -13.95
N THR A 86 4.26 13.14 -13.20
CA THR A 86 3.58 14.33 -13.71
C THR A 86 4.42 14.99 -14.81
N MET A 87 5.73 15.15 -14.56
CA MET A 87 6.64 15.74 -15.54
C MET A 87 6.80 14.86 -16.79
N GLU A 88 6.82 13.55 -16.61
CA GLU A 88 6.86 12.60 -17.73
C GLU A 88 5.61 12.69 -18.60
N ILE A 89 4.41 12.71 -17.99
CA ILE A 89 3.14 12.91 -18.72
C ILE A 89 3.14 14.22 -19.51
N ILE A 90 3.67 15.30 -18.92
CA ILE A 90 3.74 16.62 -19.56
C ILE A 90 4.69 16.58 -20.76
N ASN A 91 5.89 16.06 -20.59
CA ASN A 91 6.87 15.93 -21.68
C ASN A 91 6.32 15.08 -22.81
N ASP A 92 5.75 13.92 -22.49
CA ASP A 92 5.20 13.02 -23.49
C ASP A 92 4.04 13.64 -24.27
N TYR A 93 3.17 14.40 -23.61
CA TYR A 93 2.01 15.00 -24.28
C TYR A 93 2.34 16.30 -25.02
N PHE A 94 3.06 17.23 -24.39
CA PHE A 94 3.30 18.57 -24.95
C PHE A 94 4.56 18.64 -25.82
N ILE A 95 5.61 17.89 -25.49
CA ILE A 95 6.87 17.91 -26.25
C ILE A 95 6.86 16.81 -27.31
N ASN A 96 6.55 15.57 -26.92
CA ASN A 96 6.62 14.42 -27.82
C ASN A 96 5.32 14.19 -28.63
N GLY A 97 4.24 14.92 -28.32
CA GLY A 97 2.97 14.81 -29.05
C GLY A 97 2.27 13.46 -28.92
N LEU A 98 2.59 12.67 -27.89
CA LEU A 98 2.02 11.34 -27.69
C LEU A 98 0.54 11.43 -27.28
N SER A 99 -0.25 10.47 -27.78
CA SER A 99 -1.65 10.37 -27.39
C SER A 99 -1.80 9.91 -25.95
N VAL A 100 -2.90 10.31 -25.30
CA VAL A 100 -3.24 9.89 -23.92
C VAL A 100 -3.26 8.37 -23.77
N LYS A 101 -3.68 7.65 -24.82
CA LYS A 101 -3.69 6.18 -24.84
C LYS A 101 -2.28 5.60 -24.73
N ILE A 102 -1.35 6.11 -25.54
CA ILE A 102 0.06 5.67 -25.54
C ILE A 102 0.70 5.98 -24.19
N ILE A 103 0.42 7.14 -23.62
CA ILE A 103 0.94 7.54 -22.30
C ILE A 103 0.38 6.63 -21.20
N ALA A 104 -0.91 6.26 -21.27
CA ALA A 104 -1.53 5.36 -20.30
C ALA A 104 -0.92 3.96 -20.34
N GLU A 105 -0.67 3.43 -21.54
CA GLU A 105 0.01 2.14 -21.72
C GLU A 105 1.46 2.17 -21.21
N LYS A 106 2.19 3.27 -21.45
CA LYS A 106 3.57 3.45 -21.01
C LYS A 106 3.70 3.59 -19.49
N THR A 107 2.82 4.39 -18.86
CA THR A 107 2.92 4.75 -17.44
C THR A 107 2.10 3.83 -16.52
N GLY A 108 1.20 3.02 -17.07
CA GLY A 108 0.24 2.22 -16.29
C GLY A 108 -0.83 3.06 -15.58
N LEU A 109 -0.92 4.35 -15.87
CA LEU A 109 -1.89 5.26 -15.26
C LEU A 109 -3.23 5.26 -16.02
N SER A 110 -4.31 5.56 -15.30
CA SER A 110 -5.62 5.66 -15.94
C SER A 110 -5.72 6.89 -16.84
N HIS A 111 -6.46 6.76 -17.95
CA HIS A 111 -6.73 7.85 -18.90
C HIS A 111 -7.27 9.10 -18.20
N TYR A 112 -8.13 8.93 -17.19
CA TYR A 112 -8.69 10.03 -16.41
C TYR A 112 -7.60 10.87 -15.73
N LYS A 113 -6.60 10.22 -15.12
CA LYS A 113 -5.51 10.93 -14.42
C LYS A 113 -4.66 11.71 -15.40
N ILE A 114 -4.23 11.09 -16.49
CA ILE A 114 -3.43 11.76 -17.53
C ILE A 114 -4.19 12.98 -18.07
N THR A 115 -5.48 12.82 -18.37
CA THR A 115 -6.33 13.92 -18.84
C THR A 115 -6.49 15.02 -17.79
N LYS A 116 -6.62 14.65 -16.51
CA LYS A 116 -6.71 15.61 -15.39
C LYS A 116 -5.42 16.42 -15.25
N THR A 117 -4.26 15.77 -15.31
CA THR A 117 -2.93 16.42 -15.27
C THR A 117 -2.75 17.38 -16.44
N ILE A 118 -3.05 16.94 -17.67
CA ILE A 118 -2.98 17.81 -18.87
C ILE A 118 -3.90 19.03 -18.72
N LYS A 119 -5.13 18.85 -18.21
CA LYS A 119 -6.07 19.94 -17.98
C LYS A 119 -5.62 20.92 -16.90
N GLN A 120 -4.94 20.44 -15.86
CA GLN A 120 -4.36 21.30 -14.83
C GLN A 120 -3.25 22.18 -15.40
N MET A 121 -2.37 21.62 -16.24
CA MET A 121 -1.28 22.37 -16.85
C MET A 121 -1.75 23.39 -17.91
N ARG A 122 -2.84 23.10 -18.65
CA ARG A 122 -3.44 24.09 -19.58
C ARG A 122 -4.09 25.28 -18.89
N LYS A 123 -4.35 25.19 -17.59
CA LYS A 123 -4.98 26.27 -16.79
C LYS A 123 -3.95 27.18 -16.10
N LEU A 124 -2.69 26.77 -16.10
CA LEU A 124 -1.55 27.61 -15.73
C LEU A 124 -1.12 28.43 -16.95
#